data_AF-A0A7S1NSP9-F1
#
_entry.id   AF-A0A7S1NSP9-F1
#
_cell.length_a   1.000
_cell.length_b   1.000
_cell.length_c   1.000
_cell.angle_alpha   90.00
_cell.angle_beta   90.00
_cell.angle_gamma   90.00
#
_symmetry.space_group_name_H-M   'P 1'
#
loop_
_entity.id
_entity.type
_entity.pdbx_description
1 polymer ?
#
loop_
_entity_poly.entity_id
_entity_poly.type
_entity_poly.pdbx_seq_one_letter_code
_entity_poly.pdbx_strand_id
1 'polypeptide(L)'
;SRHCCHSMASLDATFRLLDSTEDCYSSKATLHGSHECQQLHVARWGRVLCVLSGLVSVVVLAHSFSAPSSSLQSTLWSTTSPTLARPTLQLTSVAVPPPSTRPSTWGTQPGPVQPRTVAPQPPLQTLSQPDRLQAGALSLAVPLGDAAEEGPPQPNAQPRPADEPGTTAFIAQMLAGLSVVLLMPAIALLGPVLFGVLQYNKLRSKGRQVEERVEERLKDIQIDLLPDPPVVSHARQTLQTPKLQAEPPLVTWGLLQQQNDRTSEAVIAMFKPNATFQKLAKREVHMIRSRDAEDAQKLSLGIQNSIRKGVVPGDIEVEPITKVLVDGKSAAEVSEEILRQVPAWAVGEGAMYIFQGLSGTGKGTTVATLKSKMPNAVTWSNGNVFRVLTLLLVLQCEKESAELRSEFITAQRVRRLMQCLRFGKFNGKYDIEIDGTVCGLGLRALVSEIENTLLKEPRVSKNIPTVAQEVQGEVIMFASQAVKHLCANGMNVLLEGRVETLNFFRSPYRFELVVENPDILGFRRGAQRVMARAMKHLEGHESPTQSEVDFALHLALKEITARPANTPVIKAPSIVVPRTAPKDTMQVQLILV
;
A
#
# COMPACT_ATOMS: atom_id res chain seq x y z
N SER A 1 34.59 -12.13 39.85
CA SER A 1 33.83 -11.96 41.11
C SER A 1 33.77 -10.50 41.57
N ARG A 2 34.90 -9.75 41.67
CA ARG A 2 34.91 -8.34 42.14
C ARG A 2 34.04 -7.36 41.33
N HIS A 3 33.94 -7.51 40.01
CA HIS A 3 33.00 -6.70 39.20
C HIS A 3 31.52 -7.03 39.44
N CYS A 4 31.20 -8.28 39.79
CA CYS A 4 29.82 -8.70 40.06
C CYS A 4 29.31 -8.10 41.38
N CYS A 5 30.17 -8.01 42.41
CA CYS A 5 29.83 -7.38 43.69
C CYS A 5 29.56 -5.87 43.57
N HIS A 6 30.27 -5.15 42.70
CA HIS A 6 29.99 -3.73 42.45
C HIS A 6 28.69 -3.50 41.66
N SER A 7 28.37 -4.35 40.68
CA SER A 7 27.10 -4.27 39.96
C SER A 7 25.89 -4.61 40.84
N MET A 8 26.01 -5.56 41.77
CA MET A 8 24.93 -5.89 42.70
C MET A 8 24.66 -4.78 43.73
N ALA A 9 25.70 -4.09 44.22
CA ALA A 9 25.52 -2.92 45.09
C ALA A 9 24.84 -1.74 44.38
N SER A 10 25.11 -1.56 43.09
CA SER A 10 24.46 -0.54 42.24
C SER A 10 22.97 -0.87 41.98
N LEU A 11 22.64 -2.15 41.82
CA LEU A 11 21.26 -2.63 41.71
C LEU A 11 20.48 -2.43 43.03
N ASP A 12 21.08 -2.76 44.18
CA ASP A 12 20.44 -2.55 45.49
C ASP A 12 20.17 -1.06 45.78
N ALA A 13 21.11 -0.18 45.41
CA ALA A 13 20.91 1.27 45.49
C ALA A 13 19.80 1.77 44.56
N THR A 14 19.66 1.18 43.38
CA THR A 14 18.60 1.53 42.40
C THR A 14 17.22 1.06 42.87
N PHE A 15 17.13 -0.11 43.51
CA PHE A 15 15.88 -0.62 44.09
C PHE A 15 15.42 0.18 45.31
N ARG A 16 16.33 0.59 46.21
CA ARG A 16 15.98 1.47 47.35
C ARG A 16 15.49 2.85 46.91
N LEU A 17 15.96 3.35 45.77
CA LEU A 17 15.48 4.60 45.17
C LEU A 17 14.08 4.45 44.55
N LEU A 18 13.69 3.26 44.09
CA LEU A 18 12.35 2.96 43.59
C LEU A 18 11.32 2.86 44.72
N ASP A 19 11.68 2.30 45.88
CA ASP A 19 10.78 2.27 47.05
C ASP A 19 10.46 3.69 47.57
N SER A 20 11.41 4.63 47.49
CA SER A 20 11.16 6.03 47.90
C SER A 20 10.20 6.82 46.98
N THR A 21 9.86 6.27 45.80
CA THR A 21 8.94 6.92 44.86
C THR A 21 7.47 6.53 45.03
N GLU A 22 7.15 5.48 45.79
CA GLU A 22 5.75 5.20 46.18
C GLU A 22 5.17 6.31 47.08
N ASP A 23 6.00 6.93 47.93
CA ASP A 23 5.58 8.04 48.79
C ASP A 23 5.23 9.32 48.00
N CYS A 24 5.76 9.48 46.79
CA CYS A 24 5.52 10.65 45.95
C CYS A 24 4.11 10.65 45.31
N TYR A 25 3.49 9.48 45.17
CA TYR A 25 2.12 9.34 44.64
C TYR A 25 1.03 9.56 45.70
N SER A 26 1.37 9.65 46.99
CA SER A 26 0.42 9.84 48.09
C SER A 26 0.11 11.30 48.44
N SER A 27 0.85 12.29 47.93
CA SER A 27 0.63 13.70 48.28
C SER A 27 -0.15 14.44 47.19
N LYS A 28 -1.27 15.07 47.57
CA LYS A 28 -2.06 15.97 46.73
C LYS A 28 -1.20 17.16 46.31
N ALA A 29 -0.59 17.10 45.13
CA ALA A 29 0.07 18.23 44.50
C ALA A 29 -0.34 18.37 43.03
N THR A 30 -0.49 19.62 42.64
CA THR A 30 -1.14 20.19 41.45
C THR A 30 -0.67 19.69 40.08
N LEU A 31 -1.62 19.76 39.13
CA LEU A 31 -1.68 19.15 37.79
C LEU A 31 -0.69 19.68 36.73
N HIS A 32 0.53 20.09 37.10
CA HIS A 32 1.55 20.58 36.14
C HIS A 32 2.89 19.81 36.14
N GLY A 33 3.01 18.72 36.93
CA GLY A 33 4.25 17.91 36.98
C GLY A 33 4.20 16.53 36.29
N SER A 34 3.08 16.13 35.67
CA SER A 34 2.88 14.72 35.26
C SER A 34 3.75 14.27 34.06
N HIS A 35 4.10 15.19 33.15
CA HIS A 35 4.81 14.84 31.93
C HIS A 35 6.32 14.63 32.17
N GLU A 36 6.96 15.45 33.01
CA GLU A 36 8.37 15.25 33.38
C GLU A 36 8.55 13.98 34.23
N CYS A 37 7.60 13.68 35.12
CA CYS A 37 7.67 12.48 35.94
C CYS A 37 7.53 11.19 35.11
N GLN A 38 6.68 11.19 34.08
CA GLN A 38 6.56 10.07 33.12
C GLN A 38 7.81 9.89 32.26
N GLN A 39 8.41 10.98 31.76
CA GLN A 39 9.65 10.91 30.99
C GLN A 39 10.83 10.42 31.85
N LEU A 40 10.91 10.85 33.11
CA LEU A 40 11.93 10.38 34.05
C LEU A 40 11.77 8.88 34.35
N HIS A 41 10.53 8.40 34.47
CA HIS A 41 10.22 7.00 34.70
C HIS A 41 10.63 6.12 33.49
N VAL A 42 10.28 6.53 32.26
CA VAL A 42 10.69 5.83 31.03
C VAL A 42 12.21 5.81 30.87
N ALA A 43 12.89 6.93 31.11
CA ALA A 43 14.35 7.02 31.03
C ALA A 43 15.08 6.17 32.09
N ARG A 44 14.46 5.94 33.25
CA ARG A 44 15.01 5.07 34.31
C ARG A 44 14.81 3.59 33.99
N TRP A 45 13.65 3.19 33.48
CA TRP A 45 13.42 1.82 33.02
C TRP A 45 14.27 1.45 31.81
N GLY A 46 14.52 2.40 30.89
CA GLY A 46 15.46 2.21 29.79
C GLY A 46 16.89 1.90 30.27
N ARG A 47 17.35 2.54 31.35
CA ARG A 47 18.66 2.25 31.95
C ARG A 47 18.74 0.87 32.58
N VAL A 48 17.68 0.42 33.26
CA VAL A 48 17.59 -0.94 33.82
C VAL A 48 17.66 -1.99 32.71
N LEU A 49 16.94 -1.79 31.61
CA LEU A 49 16.96 -2.67 30.44
C LEU A 49 18.34 -2.74 29.77
N CYS A 50 19.05 -1.62 29.63
CA CYS A 50 20.42 -1.59 29.11
C CYS A 50 21.41 -2.37 29.99
N VAL A 51 21.30 -2.25 31.32
CA VAL A 51 22.17 -3.00 32.25
C VAL A 51 21.90 -4.50 32.16
N LEU A 52 20.62 -4.89 32.06
CA LEU A 52 20.23 -6.29 31.90
C LEU A 52 20.70 -6.87 30.56
N SER A 53 20.62 -6.11 29.47
CA SER A 53 21.12 -6.58 28.16
C SER A 53 22.65 -6.76 28.18
N GLY A 54 23.38 -5.85 28.82
CA GLY A 54 24.84 -5.96 28.99
C GLY A 54 25.24 -7.20 29.80
N LEU A 55 24.51 -7.53 30.86
CA LEU A 55 24.75 -8.73 31.66
C LEU A 55 24.53 -10.02 30.84
N VAL A 56 23.49 -10.06 30.01
CA VAL A 56 23.24 -11.20 29.11
C VAL A 56 24.38 -11.37 28.10
N SER A 57 24.87 -10.28 27.51
CA SER A 57 26.00 -10.32 26.57
C SER A 57 27.29 -10.83 27.22
N VAL A 58 27.58 -10.45 28.47
CA VAL A 58 28.76 -10.92 29.22
C VAL A 58 28.67 -12.42 29.53
N VAL A 59 27.48 -12.92 29.86
CA VAL A 59 27.26 -14.36 30.12
C VAL A 59 27.44 -15.19 28.84
N VAL A 60 26.94 -14.69 27.70
CA VAL A 60 27.11 -15.34 26.40
C VAL A 60 28.59 -15.36 25.98
N LEU A 61 29.31 -14.25 26.16
CA LEU A 61 30.75 -14.17 25.86
C LEU A 61 31.58 -15.08 26.76
N ALA A 62 31.24 -15.20 28.05
CA ALA A 62 31.94 -16.08 28.98
C ALA A 62 31.75 -17.58 28.64
N HIS A 63 30.60 -17.95 28.07
CA HIS A 63 30.37 -19.32 27.59
C HIS A 63 31.12 -19.63 26.28
N SER A 64 31.31 -18.65 25.40
CA SER A 64 32.03 -18.84 24.13
C SER A 64 33.54 -19.06 24.26
N PHE A 65 34.14 -18.71 25.41
CA PHE A 65 35.59 -18.87 25.64
C PHE A 65 36.00 -20.18 26.33
N SER A 66 35.04 -21.08 26.61
CA SER A 66 35.31 -22.37 27.25
C SER A 66 35.10 -23.53 26.26
N ALA A 67 35.97 -23.66 25.26
CA ALA A 67 36.08 -24.88 24.44
C ALA A 67 37.57 -25.18 24.14
N PRO A 68 38.06 -26.40 24.40
CA PRO A 68 39.48 -26.73 24.23
C PRO A 68 39.84 -26.99 22.77
N SER A 69 40.98 -26.43 22.35
CA SER A 69 41.60 -26.58 21.04
C SER A 69 42.36 -27.91 20.91
N SER A 70 42.13 -28.66 19.83
CA SER A 70 43.06 -29.68 19.35
C SER A 70 43.26 -29.59 17.84
N SER A 71 44.49 -29.20 17.48
CA SER A 71 45.32 -29.53 16.30
C SER A 71 44.69 -30.00 14.99
N LEU A 72 45.12 -29.40 13.87
CA LEU A 72 45.51 -30.16 12.67
C LEU A 72 46.48 -29.37 11.77
N GLN A 73 47.53 -30.08 11.36
CA GLN A 73 48.58 -29.70 10.42
C GLN A 73 48.07 -29.71 8.96
N SER A 74 48.84 -29.01 8.14
CA SER A 74 48.80 -28.87 6.68
C SER A 74 48.94 -30.18 5.89
N THR A 75 48.20 -30.31 4.77
CA THR A 75 48.75 -30.81 3.49
C THR A 75 47.95 -30.30 2.28
N LEU A 76 48.69 -30.06 1.20
CA LEU A 76 48.34 -29.52 -0.12
C LEU A 76 48.10 -30.65 -1.15
N TRP A 77 47.35 -30.31 -2.23
CA TRP A 77 47.19 -30.98 -3.55
C TRP A 77 46.29 -32.25 -3.53
N SER A 78 45.48 -32.59 -4.53
CA SER A 78 45.43 -32.29 -5.96
C SER A 78 44.00 -32.50 -6.51
N THR A 79 43.80 -31.98 -7.72
CA THR A 79 42.67 -32.10 -8.63
C THR A 79 42.24 -33.54 -8.93
N THR A 80 40.92 -33.80 -8.92
CA THR A 80 40.22 -34.64 -9.92
C THR A 80 38.71 -34.51 -9.73
N SER A 81 37.97 -34.40 -10.84
CA SER A 81 36.50 -34.37 -10.89
C SER A 81 35.86 -35.59 -10.25
N PRO A 82 34.60 -35.47 -9.80
CA PRO A 82 33.62 -36.44 -10.30
C PRO A 82 32.23 -35.87 -10.59
N THR A 83 31.68 -36.43 -11.66
CA THR A 83 30.26 -36.65 -11.95
C THR A 83 29.48 -37.04 -10.69
N LEU A 84 28.36 -36.37 -10.40
CA LEU A 84 27.43 -36.81 -9.36
C LEU A 84 25.98 -36.68 -9.83
N ALA A 85 25.31 -37.82 -9.76
CA ALA A 85 23.90 -38.05 -10.02
C ALA A 85 22.99 -37.22 -9.10
N ARG A 86 21.84 -36.81 -9.63
CA ARG A 86 20.73 -36.22 -8.87
C ARG A 86 20.02 -37.31 -8.04
N PRO A 87 19.79 -37.09 -6.74
CA PRO A 87 18.77 -37.84 -6.01
C PRO A 87 17.39 -37.19 -6.22
N THR A 88 16.44 -38.02 -6.61
CA THR A 88 15.01 -37.70 -6.69
C THR A 88 14.44 -37.71 -5.26
N LEU A 89 14.01 -36.55 -4.75
CA LEU A 89 13.23 -36.47 -3.53
C LEU A 89 11.74 -36.64 -3.86
N GLN A 90 11.16 -37.76 -3.43
CA GLN A 90 9.72 -37.96 -3.36
C GLN A 90 9.16 -37.18 -2.16
N LEU A 91 8.26 -36.23 -2.42
CA LEU A 91 7.44 -35.59 -1.41
C LEU A 91 6.18 -36.44 -1.19
N THR A 92 6.06 -37.03 0.00
CA THR A 92 4.83 -37.62 0.51
C THR A 92 3.86 -36.52 0.92
N SER A 93 2.63 -36.59 0.41
CA SER A 93 1.55 -35.67 0.76
C SER A 93 0.96 -36.03 2.12
N VAL A 94 0.87 -35.05 3.02
CA VAL A 94 0.12 -35.15 4.28
C VAL A 94 -1.30 -34.67 4.00
N ALA A 95 -2.26 -35.57 4.15
CA ALA A 95 -3.69 -35.30 3.99
C ALA A 95 -4.21 -34.46 5.17
N VAL A 96 -4.90 -33.36 4.85
CA VAL A 96 -5.64 -32.52 5.81
C VAL A 96 -7.09 -32.98 5.85
N PRO A 97 -7.68 -33.28 7.02
CA PRO A 97 -9.08 -33.68 7.12
C PRO A 97 -10.04 -32.47 7.03
N PRO A 98 -11.28 -32.65 6.56
CA PRO A 98 -12.25 -31.56 6.41
C PRO A 98 -12.87 -31.15 7.75
N PRO A 99 -13.31 -29.88 7.91
CA PRO A 99 -13.92 -29.41 9.13
C PRO A 99 -15.36 -29.91 9.27
N SER A 100 -15.65 -30.41 10.46
CA SER A 100 -16.97 -30.85 10.94
C SER A 100 -17.94 -29.67 11.07
N THR A 101 -19.13 -29.84 10.52
CA THR A 101 -20.31 -28.99 10.75
C THR A 101 -20.94 -29.31 12.11
N ARG A 102 -21.20 -28.28 12.93
CA ARG A 102 -22.28 -28.30 13.94
C ARG A 102 -22.96 -26.94 14.03
N PRO A 103 -24.28 -26.91 14.30
CA PRO A 103 -25.10 -25.71 14.23
C PRO A 103 -25.11 -24.98 15.57
N SER A 104 -25.22 -23.64 15.53
CA SER A 104 -25.68 -22.86 16.68
C SER A 104 -26.91 -22.05 16.27
N THR A 105 -28.01 -22.40 16.93
CA THR A 105 -29.31 -21.74 16.92
C THR A 105 -29.23 -20.48 17.79
N TRP A 106 -29.57 -19.33 17.22
CA TRP A 106 -30.10 -18.19 17.98
C TRP A 106 -31.31 -17.65 17.23
N GLY A 107 -32.45 -17.75 17.90
CA GLY A 107 -33.75 -17.32 17.40
C GLY A 107 -33.97 -15.83 17.62
N THR A 108 -34.63 -15.21 16.65
CA THR A 108 -35.37 -13.96 16.85
C THR A 108 -36.62 -14.03 15.99
N GLN A 109 -37.79 -13.90 16.62
CA GLN A 109 -39.09 -13.88 15.97
C GLN A 109 -39.29 -12.60 15.14
N PRO A 110 -40.00 -12.66 14.00
CA PRO A 110 -40.61 -11.48 13.39
C PRO A 110 -42.10 -11.37 13.75
N GLY A 111 -42.50 -10.17 14.18
CA GLY A 111 -43.91 -9.76 14.34
C GLY A 111 -44.59 -9.45 12.99
N PRO A 112 -45.93 -9.24 12.98
CA PRO A 112 -46.76 -9.50 11.82
C PRO A 112 -46.84 -8.35 10.81
N VAL A 113 -46.96 -8.78 9.55
CA VAL A 113 -47.25 -7.98 8.35
C VAL A 113 -48.69 -7.45 8.38
N GLN A 114 -48.89 -6.20 7.93
CA GLN A 114 -50.16 -5.76 7.35
C GLN A 114 -49.95 -5.34 5.89
N PRO A 115 -50.91 -5.67 4.98
CA PRO A 115 -50.77 -5.43 3.55
C PRO A 115 -51.25 -4.03 3.15
N ARG A 116 -50.53 -3.40 2.22
CA ARG A 116 -51.04 -2.24 1.47
C ARG A 116 -51.37 -2.64 0.03
N THR A 117 -52.51 -2.12 -0.37
CA THR A 117 -53.36 -2.39 -1.52
C THR A 117 -52.69 -2.06 -2.86
N VAL A 118 -52.88 -2.95 -3.83
CA VAL A 118 -52.54 -2.78 -5.25
C VAL A 118 -53.68 -2.06 -5.98
N ALA A 119 -53.33 -1.19 -6.93
CA ALA A 119 -54.22 -0.76 -8.02
C ALA A 119 -53.46 -0.82 -9.37
N PRO A 120 -54.17 -1.01 -10.50
CA PRO A 120 -53.67 -1.80 -11.64
C PRO A 120 -53.16 -0.94 -12.82
N GLN A 121 -52.32 -1.54 -13.67
CA GLN A 121 -52.04 -1.05 -15.02
C GLN A 121 -52.10 -2.19 -16.07
N PRO A 122 -52.39 -1.84 -17.35
CA PRO A 122 -53.06 -2.72 -18.31
C PRO A 122 -52.09 -3.45 -19.29
N PRO A 123 -52.59 -4.35 -20.16
CA PRO A 123 -51.80 -5.43 -20.73
C PRO A 123 -51.14 -5.08 -22.08
N LEU A 124 -49.97 -5.66 -22.34
CA LEU A 124 -49.31 -5.62 -23.64
C LEU A 124 -48.97 -7.05 -24.11
N GLN A 125 -49.84 -7.50 -25.01
CA GLN A 125 -49.62 -8.30 -26.23
C GLN A 125 -48.43 -9.29 -26.28
N THR A 126 -48.81 -10.56 -26.27
CA THR A 126 -48.07 -11.74 -26.72
C THR A 126 -47.86 -11.75 -28.24
N LEU A 127 -46.62 -11.97 -28.68
CA LEU A 127 -46.28 -12.32 -30.05
C LEU A 127 -45.88 -13.80 -30.16
N SER A 128 -46.53 -14.39 -31.15
CA SER A 128 -46.58 -15.73 -31.73
C SER A 128 -45.29 -16.55 -31.85
N GLN A 129 -45.42 -17.85 -31.61
CA GLN A 129 -44.61 -18.93 -32.22
C GLN A 129 -44.98 -19.12 -33.71
N PRO A 130 -44.20 -19.92 -34.45
CA PRO A 130 -44.80 -21.16 -34.97
C PRO A 130 -43.89 -22.42 -34.99
N ASP A 131 -44.57 -23.56 -34.80
CA ASP A 131 -44.48 -24.92 -35.38
C ASP A 131 -43.13 -25.57 -35.75
N ARG A 132 -42.76 -26.75 -35.18
CA ARG A 132 -43.19 -28.16 -35.43
C ARG A 132 -42.76 -28.76 -36.79
N LEU A 133 -41.87 -29.76 -36.75
CA LEU A 133 -41.78 -31.00 -37.56
C LEU A 133 -40.78 -31.95 -36.84
N GLN A 134 -41.22 -33.01 -36.14
CA GLN A 134 -41.45 -34.41 -36.57
C GLN A 134 -40.21 -35.32 -36.78
N ALA A 135 -40.22 -36.40 -35.96
CA ALA A 135 -39.86 -37.79 -36.25
C ALA A 135 -38.40 -38.24 -36.42
N GLY A 136 -38.02 -39.28 -35.65
CA GLY A 136 -36.81 -40.06 -35.86
C GLY A 136 -36.44 -40.94 -34.66
N ALA A 137 -37.20 -42.01 -34.43
CA ALA A 137 -36.83 -43.09 -33.51
C ALA A 137 -35.67 -43.92 -34.09
N LEU A 138 -34.70 -44.33 -33.27
CA LEU A 138 -33.94 -45.57 -33.46
C LEU A 138 -33.41 -46.06 -32.11
N SER A 139 -33.89 -47.25 -31.76
CA SER A 139 -33.51 -48.10 -30.63
C SER A 139 -32.29 -48.94 -31.02
N LEU A 140 -31.34 -49.16 -30.10
CA LEU A 140 -30.45 -50.32 -30.12
C LEU A 140 -29.99 -50.62 -28.69
N ALA A 141 -30.41 -51.78 -28.20
CA ALA A 141 -30.04 -52.42 -26.95
C ALA A 141 -28.87 -53.38 -27.16
N VAL A 142 -27.96 -53.52 -26.18
CA VAL A 142 -27.19 -54.75 -25.87
C VAL A 142 -26.82 -54.73 -24.36
N PRO A 143 -26.86 -55.88 -23.63
CA PRO A 143 -26.82 -55.93 -22.16
C PRO A 143 -25.44 -56.28 -21.57
N LEU A 144 -25.25 -56.00 -20.27
CA LEU A 144 -24.18 -56.55 -19.44
C LEU A 144 -24.78 -57.59 -18.49
N GLY A 145 -24.25 -58.82 -18.56
CA GLY A 145 -24.63 -59.95 -17.71
C GLY A 145 -23.69 -60.15 -16.53
N ASP A 146 -24.27 -60.61 -15.43
CA ASP A 146 -23.63 -61.10 -14.21
C ASP A 146 -23.02 -62.51 -14.41
N ALA A 147 -21.94 -62.82 -13.67
CA ALA A 147 -21.70 -64.16 -13.11
C ALA A 147 -20.60 -64.13 -12.03
N ALA A 148 -20.94 -64.73 -10.88
CA ALA A 148 -20.07 -65.05 -9.76
C ALA A 148 -19.45 -66.46 -9.92
N GLU A 149 -18.34 -66.73 -9.23
CA GLU A 149 -17.93 -68.11 -8.89
C GLU A 149 -17.15 -68.16 -7.55
N GLU A 150 -17.44 -69.21 -6.77
CA GLU A 150 -16.99 -69.53 -5.41
C GLU A 150 -15.71 -70.42 -5.38
N GLY A 151 -15.07 -70.55 -4.19
CA GLY A 151 -13.77 -71.18 -3.80
C GLY A 151 -13.53 -72.68 -4.12
N PRO A 152 -12.81 -73.52 -3.30
CA PRO A 152 -12.04 -73.36 -2.02
C PRO A 152 -10.67 -74.17 -2.04
N PRO A 153 -10.10 -74.81 -0.97
CA PRO A 153 -9.63 -74.38 0.38
C PRO A 153 -8.12 -74.69 0.72
N GLN A 154 -7.71 -74.25 1.93
CA GLN A 154 -6.54 -74.49 2.84
C GLN A 154 -5.81 -75.88 2.84
N PRO A 155 -4.59 -76.09 3.45
CA PRO A 155 -4.33 -75.91 4.91
C PRO A 155 -2.87 -75.73 5.47
N ASN A 156 -2.86 -75.53 6.80
CA ASN A 156 -1.86 -75.93 7.83
C ASN A 156 -0.86 -74.93 8.45
N ALA A 157 -0.81 -75.04 9.78
CA ALA A 157 -0.12 -74.22 10.77
C ALA A 157 0.90 -75.04 11.59
N GLN A 158 1.72 -74.32 12.38
CA GLN A 158 2.64 -74.71 13.50
C GLN A 158 4.15 -74.72 13.17
N PRO A 159 5.06 -74.58 14.17
CA PRO A 159 5.09 -73.69 15.35
C PRO A 159 6.43 -72.90 15.48
N ARG A 160 6.49 -71.95 16.44
CA ARG A 160 7.70 -71.17 16.82
C ARG A 160 8.74 -71.99 17.60
N PRO A 161 10.01 -71.55 17.61
CA PRO A 161 10.86 -71.64 18.79
C PRO A 161 11.26 -70.25 19.34
N ALA A 162 11.82 -70.28 20.55
CA ALA A 162 11.82 -69.24 21.58
C ALA A 162 12.93 -68.18 21.50
N ASP A 163 12.77 -67.20 22.39
CA ASP A 163 13.44 -65.90 22.50
C ASP A 163 14.94 -65.93 22.88
N GLU A 164 15.72 -65.00 22.29
CA GLU A 164 16.92 -64.42 22.91
C GLU A 164 16.65 -62.94 23.26
N PRO A 165 17.05 -62.44 24.45
CA PRO A 165 16.87 -61.05 24.83
C PRO A 165 18.16 -60.25 24.55
N GLY A 166 18.05 -59.11 23.84
CA GLY A 166 19.12 -58.10 23.95
C GLY A 166 19.29 -57.19 22.75
N THR A 167 18.43 -56.16 22.61
CA THR A 167 18.83 -54.93 21.88
C THR A 167 17.93 -53.74 22.20
N THR A 168 16.65 -53.98 22.47
CA THR A 168 15.65 -52.92 22.71
C THR A 168 15.79 -52.24 24.08
N ALA A 169 16.20 -52.96 25.12
CA ALA A 169 16.38 -52.38 26.45
C ALA A 169 17.56 -51.38 26.52
N PHE A 170 18.64 -51.64 25.77
CA PHE A 170 19.83 -50.79 25.76
C PHE A 170 19.59 -49.46 25.02
N ILE A 171 18.83 -49.51 23.91
CA ILE A 171 18.46 -48.31 23.14
C ILE A 171 17.49 -47.43 23.93
N ALA A 172 16.53 -48.04 24.63
CA ALA A 172 15.59 -47.28 25.48
C ALA A 172 16.31 -46.55 26.62
N GLN A 173 17.34 -47.16 27.22
CA GLN A 173 18.08 -46.56 28.33
C GLN A 173 19.03 -45.44 27.86
N MET A 174 19.61 -45.54 26.66
CA MET A 174 20.36 -44.44 26.05
C MET A 174 19.47 -43.26 25.65
N LEU A 175 18.28 -43.51 25.10
CA LEU A 175 17.34 -42.44 24.71
C LEU A 175 16.73 -41.72 25.92
N ALA A 176 16.53 -42.42 27.03
CA ALA A 176 16.10 -41.83 28.30
C ALA A 176 17.20 -40.95 28.93
N GLY A 177 18.47 -41.31 28.79
CA GLY A 177 19.60 -40.50 29.27
C GLY A 177 19.81 -39.22 28.43
N LEU A 178 19.68 -39.32 27.10
CA LEU A 178 19.91 -38.20 26.19
C LEU A 178 18.82 -37.11 26.30
N SER A 179 17.59 -37.51 26.63
CA SER A 179 16.46 -36.59 26.78
C SER A 179 16.58 -35.73 28.03
N VAL A 180 17.12 -36.24 29.14
CA VAL A 180 17.31 -35.44 30.37
C VAL A 180 18.44 -34.41 30.22
N VAL A 181 19.51 -34.75 29.50
CA VAL A 181 20.69 -33.87 29.31
C VAL A 181 20.39 -32.71 28.36
N LEU A 182 19.51 -32.89 27.38
CA LEU A 182 19.12 -31.83 26.44
C LEU A 182 17.93 -30.98 26.91
N LEU A 183 17.06 -31.52 27.76
CA LEU A 183 15.86 -30.80 28.22
C LEU A 183 16.17 -29.74 29.29
N MET A 184 17.15 -29.99 30.16
CA MET A 184 17.48 -29.06 31.26
C MET A 184 18.06 -27.71 30.78
N PRO A 185 18.98 -27.64 29.80
CA PRO A 185 19.44 -26.37 29.24
C PRO A 185 18.32 -25.61 28.51
N ALA A 186 17.43 -26.32 27.80
CA ALA A 186 16.31 -25.71 27.10
C ALA A 186 15.30 -25.08 28.07
N ILE A 187 15.00 -25.75 29.19
CA ILE A 187 14.15 -25.21 30.26
C ILE A 187 14.80 -24.00 30.94
N ALA A 188 16.12 -24.05 31.19
CA ALA A 188 16.85 -22.93 31.78
C ALA A 188 16.88 -21.68 30.87
N LEU A 189 16.92 -21.86 29.55
CA LEU A 189 16.88 -20.78 28.56
C LEU A 189 15.46 -20.24 28.31
N LEU A 190 14.45 -21.12 28.24
CA LEU A 190 13.08 -20.73 27.91
C LEU A 190 12.27 -20.26 29.12
N GLY A 191 12.62 -20.71 30.33
CA GLY A 191 11.91 -20.38 31.58
C GLY A 191 11.79 -18.87 31.83
N PRO A 192 12.88 -18.08 31.75
CA PRO A 192 12.82 -16.63 31.95
C PRO A 192 12.01 -15.90 30.89
N VAL A 193 12.07 -16.35 29.62
CA VAL A 193 11.29 -15.77 28.51
C VAL A 193 9.80 -16.03 28.71
N LEU A 194 9.43 -17.26 29.05
CA LEU A 194 8.04 -17.64 29.30
C LEU A 194 7.48 -16.90 30.53
N PHE A 195 8.29 -16.77 31.59
CA PHE A 195 7.92 -15.99 32.77
C PHE A 195 7.72 -14.50 32.42
N GLY A 196 8.59 -13.92 31.59
CA GLY A 196 8.44 -12.55 31.08
C GLY A 196 7.15 -12.35 30.28
N VAL A 197 6.81 -13.28 29.39
CA VAL A 197 5.55 -13.26 28.62
C VAL A 197 4.32 -13.36 29.55
N LEU A 198 4.38 -14.21 30.59
CA LEU A 198 3.30 -14.33 31.57
C LEU A 198 3.14 -13.05 32.40
N GLN A 199 4.23 -12.42 32.83
CA GLN A 199 4.18 -11.13 33.56
C GLN A 199 3.66 -10.00 32.66
N TYR A 200 4.09 -9.94 31.39
CA TYR A 200 3.59 -8.97 30.42
C TYR A 200 2.08 -9.12 30.20
N ASN A 201 1.59 -10.35 30.02
CA ASN A 201 0.16 -10.61 29.86
C ASN A 201 -0.65 -10.26 31.12
N LYS A 202 -0.09 -10.47 32.32
CA LYS A 202 -0.69 -10.07 33.60
C LYS A 202 -0.74 -8.55 33.78
N LEU A 203 0.27 -7.81 33.32
CA LEU A 203 0.26 -6.34 33.32
C LEU A 203 -0.73 -5.80 32.28
N ARG A 204 -0.79 -6.41 31.10
CA ARG A 204 -1.75 -6.06 30.04
C ARG A 204 -3.20 -6.28 30.46
N SER A 205 -3.50 -7.35 31.21
CA SER A 205 -4.86 -7.57 31.74
C SER A 205 -5.23 -6.57 32.82
N LYS A 206 -4.29 -6.20 33.70
CA LYS A 206 -4.50 -5.12 34.68
C LYS A 206 -4.73 -3.76 34.02
N GLY A 207 -4.02 -3.44 32.93
CA GLY A 207 -4.23 -2.22 32.14
C GLY A 207 -5.66 -2.12 31.59
N ARG A 208 -6.17 -3.22 31.00
CA ARG A 208 -7.56 -3.28 30.52
C ARG A 208 -8.59 -3.12 31.64
N GLN A 209 -8.37 -3.70 32.81
CA GLN A 209 -9.26 -3.50 33.97
C GLN A 209 -9.24 -2.08 34.56
N VAL A 210 -8.18 -1.31 34.32
CA VAL A 210 -8.14 0.11 34.69
C VAL A 210 -8.89 0.94 33.67
N GLU A 211 -8.73 0.63 32.37
CA GLU A 211 -9.42 1.29 31.27
C GLU A 211 -10.94 1.10 31.37
N GLU A 212 -11.41 -0.14 31.60
CA GLU A 212 -12.83 -0.43 31.85
C GLU A 212 -13.38 0.30 33.08
N ARG A 213 -12.60 0.42 34.16
CA ARG A 213 -13.00 1.18 35.36
C ARG A 213 -13.04 2.68 35.16
N VAL A 214 -12.18 3.22 34.29
CA VAL A 214 -12.22 4.64 33.91
C VAL A 214 -13.44 4.90 33.02
N GLU A 215 -13.74 4.00 32.09
CA GLU A 215 -14.90 4.11 31.21
C GLU A 215 -16.23 3.94 31.96
N GLU A 216 -16.28 3.06 32.95
CA GLU A 216 -17.42 2.89 33.86
C GLU A 216 -17.61 4.14 34.75
N ARG A 217 -16.51 4.69 35.32
CA ARG A 217 -16.58 5.96 36.07
C ARG A 217 -16.97 7.16 35.22
N LEU A 218 -16.63 7.18 33.93
CA LEU A 218 -17.06 8.22 33.01
C LEU A 218 -18.56 8.16 32.70
N LYS A 219 -19.18 6.97 32.78
CA LYS A 219 -20.63 6.80 32.65
C LYS A 219 -21.40 7.29 33.89
N ASP A 220 -20.79 7.21 35.06
CA ASP A 220 -21.38 7.68 36.33
C ASP A 220 -21.24 9.19 36.56
N ILE A 221 -20.41 9.89 35.77
CA ILE A 221 -20.36 11.35 35.77
C ILE A 221 -21.56 11.85 34.94
N GLN A 222 -22.74 11.86 35.57
CA GLN A 222 -23.86 12.70 35.14
C GLN A 222 -23.43 14.17 35.29
N ILE A 223 -23.03 14.78 34.18
CA ILE A 223 -22.98 16.23 34.09
C ILE A 223 -24.45 16.67 34.00
N ASP A 224 -24.97 17.25 35.08
CA ASP A 224 -26.20 18.01 35.06
C ASP A 224 -26.03 19.19 34.08
N LEU A 225 -26.41 18.94 32.83
CA LEU A 225 -26.55 19.97 31.82
C LEU A 225 -27.70 20.88 32.26
N LEU A 226 -27.34 22.08 32.70
CA LEU A 226 -28.24 23.21 32.86
C LEU A 226 -29.14 23.32 31.61
N PRO A 227 -30.45 23.61 31.77
CA PRO A 227 -31.36 23.70 30.63
C PRO A 227 -30.91 24.81 29.68
N ASP A 228 -30.82 24.46 28.39
CA ASP A 228 -30.47 25.37 27.32
C ASP A 228 -31.37 26.61 27.33
N PRO A 229 -30.82 27.83 27.31
CA PRO A 229 -31.62 29.02 27.10
C PRO A 229 -32.23 29.01 25.69
N PRO A 230 -33.41 29.60 25.49
CA PRO A 230 -34.14 29.54 24.24
C PRO A 230 -33.31 30.09 23.08
N VAL A 231 -33.23 29.30 22.01
CA VAL A 231 -32.58 29.62 20.74
C VAL A 231 -33.27 30.83 20.11
N VAL A 232 -32.77 32.02 20.41
CA VAL A 232 -33.01 33.21 19.61
C VAL A 232 -31.98 33.20 18.48
N SER A 233 -32.45 32.94 17.27
CA SER A 233 -31.70 33.01 16.02
C SER A 233 -31.30 34.46 15.72
N HIS A 234 -30.30 34.98 16.43
CA HIS A 234 -29.54 36.13 15.95
C HIS A 234 -28.31 35.62 15.21
N ALA A 235 -28.28 35.93 13.92
CA ALA A 235 -27.14 35.79 13.05
C ALA A 235 -25.87 36.32 13.73
N ARG A 236 -24.98 35.41 14.16
CA ARG A 236 -23.57 35.74 14.38
C ARG A 236 -22.95 36.00 13.01
N GLN A 237 -23.17 37.20 12.48
CA GLN A 237 -22.21 37.81 11.58
C GLN A 237 -20.94 38.01 12.41
N THR A 238 -20.00 37.08 12.30
CA THR A 238 -18.60 37.37 12.56
C THR A 238 -18.25 38.55 11.68
N LEU A 239 -18.19 39.74 12.27
CA LEU A 239 -17.59 40.93 11.67
C LEU A 239 -16.14 40.58 11.32
N GLN A 240 -15.95 40.03 10.13
CA GLN A 240 -14.66 39.98 9.48
C GLN A 240 -14.28 41.44 9.24
N THR A 241 -13.44 42.00 10.10
CA THR A 241 -12.69 43.22 9.78
C THR A 241 -12.11 43.03 8.37
N PRO A 242 -12.39 43.94 7.42
CA PRO A 242 -11.87 43.82 6.07
C PRO A 242 -10.35 43.81 6.17
N LYS A 243 -9.74 42.64 5.98
CA LYS A 243 -8.30 42.54 5.78
C LYS A 243 -7.98 43.51 4.65
N LEU A 244 -7.18 44.55 4.94
CA LEU A 244 -6.55 45.37 3.91
C LEU A 244 -6.03 44.39 2.86
N GLN A 245 -6.49 44.54 1.61
CA GLN A 245 -6.07 43.68 0.52
C GLN A 245 -4.56 43.89 0.37
N ALA A 246 -3.77 42.96 0.94
CA ALA A 246 -2.34 42.94 0.75
C ALA A 246 -2.08 42.95 -0.75
N GLU A 247 -1.12 43.77 -1.20
CA GLU A 247 -0.72 43.77 -2.60
C GLU A 247 -0.46 42.33 -3.06
N PRO A 248 -0.87 41.97 -4.28
CA PRO A 248 -0.70 40.61 -4.78
C PRO A 248 0.78 40.24 -4.69
N PRO A 249 1.12 39.06 -4.15
CA PRO A 249 2.50 38.68 -3.92
C PRO A 249 3.28 38.69 -5.23
N LEU A 250 4.39 39.42 -5.25
CA LEU A 250 5.30 39.53 -6.39
C LEU A 250 5.89 38.15 -6.73
N VAL A 251 5.81 37.74 -8.00
CA VAL A 251 6.40 36.49 -8.48
C VAL A 251 7.86 36.74 -8.83
N THR A 252 8.76 36.55 -7.87
CA THR A 252 10.21 36.70 -8.08
C THR A 252 10.81 35.51 -8.82
N TRP A 253 12.02 35.65 -9.38
CA TRP A 253 12.75 34.53 -10.00
C TRP A 253 12.89 33.33 -9.05
N GLY A 254 13.33 33.57 -7.81
CA GLY A 254 13.49 32.51 -6.81
C GLY A 254 12.17 31.84 -6.41
N LEU A 255 11.03 32.55 -6.47
CA LEU A 255 9.72 31.94 -6.27
C LEU A 255 9.29 31.14 -7.52
N LEU A 256 9.55 31.66 -8.72
CA LEU A 256 9.21 30.98 -9.97
C LEU A 256 9.96 29.65 -10.11
N GLN A 257 11.24 29.60 -9.74
CA GLN A 257 12.06 28.38 -9.78
C GLN A 257 11.49 27.25 -8.91
N GLN A 258 10.76 27.56 -7.84
CA GLN A 258 10.20 26.53 -6.94
C GLN A 258 9.09 25.70 -7.59
N GLN A 259 8.36 26.26 -8.57
CA GLN A 259 7.29 25.56 -9.30
C GLN A 259 6.29 24.83 -8.37
N ASN A 260 5.99 25.39 -7.20
CA ASN A 260 5.19 24.75 -6.16
C ASN A 260 3.82 25.43 -5.96
N ASP A 261 3.07 25.01 -4.95
CA ASP A 261 1.73 25.55 -4.64
C ASP A 261 1.79 27.06 -4.35
N ARG A 262 2.81 27.53 -3.62
CA ARG A 262 3.02 28.96 -3.33
C ARG A 262 3.30 29.76 -4.59
N THR A 263 4.12 29.25 -5.51
CA THR A 263 4.34 29.87 -6.83
C THR A 263 3.03 29.96 -7.61
N SER A 264 2.24 28.88 -7.60
CA SER A 264 0.95 28.83 -8.29
C SER A 264 -0.03 29.85 -7.72
N GLU A 265 -0.13 29.99 -6.40
CA GLU A 265 -0.97 30.98 -5.73
C GLU A 265 -0.57 32.41 -6.08
N ALA A 266 0.73 32.72 -6.13
CA ALA A 266 1.21 34.04 -6.51
C ALA A 266 0.88 34.37 -7.99
N VAL A 267 1.06 33.41 -8.90
CA VAL A 267 0.66 33.56 -10.31
C VAL A 267 -0.86 33.71 -10.45
N ILE A 268 -1.66 32.97 -9.65
CA ILE A 268 -3.12 33.15 -9.62
C ILE A 268 -3.44 34.56 -9.14
N ALA A 269 -2.86 35.04 -8.04
CA ALA A 269 -3.13 36.39 -7.51
C ALA A 269 -2.81 37.47 -8.55
N MET A 270 -1.67 37.34 -9.24
CA MET A 270 -1.24 38.23 -10.33
C MET A 270 -2.24 38.26 -11.50
N PHE A 271 -2.72 37.10 -11.97
CA PHE A 271 -3.54 37.02 -13.17
C PHE A 271 -5.04 36.84 -12.94
N LYS A 272 -5.52 36.68 -11.70
CA LYS A 272 -6.95 36.54 -11.39
C LYS A 272 -7.83 37.65 -12.01
N PRO A 273 -7.43 38.95 -12.01
CA PRO A 273 -8.22 39.98 -12.66
C PRO A 273 -8.10 39.98 -14.20
N ASN A 274 -7.16 39.23 -14.78
CA ASN A 274 -6.91 39.20 -16.22
C ASN A 274 -7.93 38.31 -16.95
N ALA A 275 -8.72 38.88 -17.87
CA ALA A 275 -9.75 38.17 -18.63
C ALA A 275 -9.21 37.01 -19.48
N THR A 276 -7.99 37.13 -20.01
CA THR A 276 -7.32 36.06 -20.78
C THR A 276 -7.00 34.87 -19.88
N PHE A 277 -6.53 35.11 -18.66
CA PHE A 277 -6.29 34.06 -17.68
C PHE A 277 -7.58 33.41 -17.17
N GLN A 278 -8.65 34.18 -16.97
CA GLN A 278 -9.96 33.63 -16.63
C GLN A 278 -10.50 32.70 -17.74
N LYS A 279 -10.33 33.07 -19.02
CA LYS A 279 -10.67 32.19 -20.16
C LYS A 279 -9.83 30.91 -20.16
N LEU A 280 -8.53 31.03 -19.88
CA LEU A 280 -7.64 29.88 -19.73
C LEU A 280 -8.13 28.96 -18.60
N ALA A 281 -8.39 29.51 -17.40
CA ALA A 281 -8.86 28.75 -16.24
C ALA A 281 -10.16 27.99 -16.53
N LYS A 282 -11.15 28.65 -17.16
CA LYS A 282 -12.40 28.01 -17.60
C LYS A 282 -12.16 26.85 -18.58
N ARG A 283 -11.23 27.02 -19.53
CA ARG A 283 -10.84 25.95 -20.44
C ARG A 283 -10.19 24.78 -19.70
N GLU A 284 -9.26 25.06 -18.78
CA GLU A 284 -8.58 24.01 -18.02
C GLU A 284 -9.54 23.22 -17.12
N VAL A 285 -10.47 23.87 -16.40
CA VAL A 285 -11.43 23.14 -15.56
C VAL A 285 -12.36 22.25 -16.40
N HIS A 286 -12.77 22.71 -17.58
CA HIS A 286 -13.57 21.91 -18.51
C HIS A 286 -12.80 20.67 -18.99
N MET A 287 -11.55 20.85 -19.43
CA MET A 287 -10.68 19.76 -19.86
C MET A 287 -10.41 18.75 -18.74
N ILE A 288 -10.17 19.23 -17.52
CA ILE A 288 -9.96 18.39 -16.34
C ILE A 288 -11.20 17.53 -16.07
N ARG A 289 -12.39 18.14 -16.06
CA ARG A 289 -13.65 17.43 -15.83
C ARG A 289 -13.95 16.40 -16.91
N SER A 290 -13.77 16.77 -18.18
CA SER A 290 -13.99 15.87 -19.31
C SER A 290 -13.07 14.66 -19.24
N ARG A 291 -11.77 14.88 -18.99
CA ARG A 291 -10.81 13.78 -18.82
C ARG A 291 -11.16 12.92 -17.60
N ASP A 292 -11.51 13.53 -16.48
CA ASP A 292 -11.86 12.80 -15.26
C ASP A 292 -13.09 11.91 -15.44
N ALA A 293 -14.10 12.40 -16.18
CA ALA A 293 -15.29 11.61 -16.52
C ALA A 293 -14.96 10.46 -17.48
N GLU A 294 -14.14 10.71 -18.51
CA GLU A 294 -13.68 9.68 -19.45
C GLU A 294 -12.84 8.60 -18.74
N ASP A 295 -11.90 9.01 -17.89
CA ASP A 295 -11.09 8.12 -17.07
C ASP A 295 -11.99 7.27 -16.15
N ALA A 296 -12.94 7.90 -15.44
CA ALA A 296 -13.88 7.20 -14.57
C ALA A 296 -14.69 6.14 -15.32
N GLN A 297 -15.19 6.48 -16.52
CA GLN A 297 -15.93 5.53 -17.36
C GLN A 297 -15.06 4.34 -17.78
N LYS A 298 -13.82 4.59 -18.24
CA LYS A 298 -12.89 3.52 -18.65
C LYS A 298 -12.49 2.64 -17.47
N LEU A 299 -12.21 3.24 -16.32
CA LEU A 299 -11.89 2.51 -15.09
C LEU A 299 -13.07 1.63 -14.66
N SER A 300 -14.28 2.20 -14.59
CA SER A 300 -15.50 1.45 -14.25
C SER A 300 -15.72 0.27 -15.20
N LEU A 301 -15.54 0.47 -16.51
CA LEU A 301 -15.67 -0.61 -17.50
C LEU A 301 -14.59 -1.70 -17.29
N GLY A 302 -13.34 -1.31 -17.03
CA GLY A 302 -12.27 -2.25 -16.73
C GLY A 302 -12.50 -3.04 -15.44
N ILE A 303 -13.09 -2.42 -14.42
CA ILE A 303 -13.52 -3.08 -13.19
C ILE A 303 -14.64 -4.08 -13.48
N GLN A 304 -15.69 -3.70 -14.21
CA GLN A 304 -16.77 -4.61 -14.59
C GLN A 304 -16.27 -5.82 -15.37
N ASN A 305 -15.33 -5.61 -16.30
CA ASN A 305 -14.65 -6.69 -17.01
C ASN A 305 -13.89 -7.60 -16.04
N SER A 306 -13.19 -7.04 -15.05
CA SER A 306 -12.45 -7.79 -14.04
C SER A 306 -13.36 -8.61 -13.11
N ILE A 307 -14.53 -8.07 -12.76
CA ILE A 307 -15.59 -8.77 -12.01
C ILE A 307 -16.13 -9.95 -12.84
N ARG A 308 -16.45 -9.71 -14.12
CA ARG A 308 -16.92 -10.77 -15.03
C ARG A 308 -15.89 -11.89 -15.22
N LYS A 309 -14.60 -11.53 -15.25
CA LYS A 309 -13.47 -12.48 -15.30
C LYS A 309 -13.27 -13.23 -13.97
N GLY A 310 -13.93 -12.83 -12.88
CA GLY A 310 -13.74 -13.40 -11.54
C GLY A 310 -12.39 -13.06 -10.90
N VAL A 311 -11.72 -12.00 -11.37
CA VAL A 311 -10.40 -11.58 -10.85
C VAL A 311 -10.54 -10.78 -9.56
N VAL A 312 -11.60 -9.99 -9.46
CA VAL A 312 -11.95 -9.19 -8.28
C VAL A 312 -13.41 -9.42 -7.89
N PRO A 313 -13.79 -9.27 -6.62
CA PRO A 313 -15.17 -9.44 -6.19
C PRO A 313 -16.07 -8.33 -6.78
N GLY A 314 -17.32 -8.70 -7.09
CA GLY A 314 -18.31 -7.77 -7.64
C GLY A 314 -18.99 -6.88 -6.60
N ASP A 315 -19.10 -7.37 -5.37
CA ASP A 315 -19.66 -6.64 -4.24
C ASP A 315 -18.56 -6.36 -3.21
N ILE A 316 -18.38 -5.09 -2.89
CA ILE A 316 -17.34 -4.63 -1.98
C ILE A 316 -17.95 -3.58 -1.07
N GLU A 317 -18.00 -3.92 0.20
CA GLU A 317 -18.22 -2.93 1.23
C GLU A 317 -16.99 -2.02 1.31
N VAL A 318 -17.24 -0.71 1.38
CA VAL A 318 -16.19 0.32 1.46
C VAL A 318 -16.34 1.02 2.81
N GLU A 319 -15.24 1.19 3.52
CA GLU A 319 -15.26 1.92 4.79
C GLU A 319 -15.68 3.39 4.60
N PRO A 320 -16.19 4.06 5.66
CA PRO A 320 -16.53 5.47 5.59
C PRO A 320 -15.38 6.33 5.06
N ILE A 321 -15.74 7.32 4.23
CA ILE A 321 -14.81 8.26 3.63
C ILE A 321 -14.90 9.59 4.36
N THR A 322 -13.77 10.07 4.90
CA THR A 322 -13.72 11.41 5.48
C THR A 322 -13.43 12.45 4.41
N LYS A 323 -14.33 13.43 4.27
CA LYS A 323 -14.15 14.54 3.34
C LYS A 323 -13.27 15.62 3.96
N VAL A 324 -12.25 16.04 3.22
CA VAL A 324 -11.33 17.11 3.61
C VAL A 324 -11.45 18.23 2.58
N LEU A 325 -11.96 19.38 3.02
CA LEU A 325 -12.10 20.56 2.18
C LEU A 325 -10.72 21.18 1.94
N VAL A 326 -10.32 21.37 0.69
CA VAL A 326 -8.99 21.91 0.33
C VAL A 326 -9.01 23.36 -0.15
N ASP A 327 -10.18 23.98 -0.25
CA ASP A 327 -10.34 25.38 -0.66
C ASP A 327 -9.59 26.31 0.31
N GLY A 328 -8.68 27.12 -0.24
CA GLY A 328 -7.91 28.09 0.54
C GLY A 328 -6.88 27.49 1.51
N LYS A 329 -6.67 26.17 1.51
CA LYS A 329 -5.67 25.50 2.36
C LYS A 329 -4.44 25.11 1.55
N SER A 330 -3.27 25.26 2.17
CA SER A 330 -2.02 24.70 1.70
C SER A 330 -1.99 23.17 1.88
N ALA A 331 -1.13 22.47 1.13
CA ALA A 331 -0.92 21.03 1.34
C ALA A 331 -0.50 20.71 2.78
N ALA A 332 0.27 21.59 3.44
CA ALA A 332 0.67 21.43 4.82
C ALA A 332 -0.52 21.44 5.79
N GLU A 333 -1.45 22.40 5.63
CA GLU A 333 -2.66 22.50 6.45
C GLU A 333 -3.60 21.32 6.21
N VAL A 334 -3.77 20.90 4.95
CA VAL A 334 -4.56 19.72 4.58
C VAL A 334 -3.96 18.46 5.23
N SER A 335 -2.64 18.28 5.17
CA SER A 335 -1.97 17.16 5.84
C SER A 335 -2.14 17.18 7.36
N GLU A 336 -2.09 18.34 8.01
CA GLU A 336 -2.34 18.45 9.45
C GLU A 336 -3.78 18.08 9.81
N GLU A 337 -4.76 18.51 9.01
CA GLU A 337 -6.16 18.14 9.22
C GLU A 337 -6.41 16.65 9.09
N ILE A 338 -5.76 16.00 8.12
CA ILE A 338 -5.78 14.54 7.96
C ILE A 338 -5.16 13.86 9.18
N LEU A 339 -3.97 14.29 9.60
CA LEU A 339 -3.26 13.67 10.74
C LEU A 339 -4.02 13.82 12.07
N ARG A 340 -4.80 14.90 12.26
CA ARG A 340 -5.68 15.03 13.44
C ARG A 340 -6.78 13.98 13.52
N GLN A 341 -7.17 13.40 12.39
CA GLN A 341 -8.20 12.37 12.32
C GLN A 341 -7.62 10.95 12.40
N VAL A 342 -6.30 10.80 12.29
CA VAL A 342 -5.62 9.53 12.40
C VAL A 342 -5.16 9.34 13.84
N PRO A 343 -5.51 8.22 14.49
CA PRO A 343 -5.01 7.95 15.83
C PRO A 343 -3.49 7.77 15.82
N ALA A 344 -2.80 8.37 16.79
CA ALA A 344 -1.32 8.40 16.83
C ALA A 344 -0.68 7.00 16.79
N TRP A 345 -1.32 5.99 17.39
CA TRP A 345 -0.82 4.61 17.37
C TRP A 345 -0.79 4.01 15.96
N ALA A 346 -1.76 4.34 15.11
CA ALA A 346 -1.82 3.80 13.75
C ALA A 346 -0.68 4.31 12.86
N VAL A 347 -0.21 5.53 13.13
CA VAL A 347 0.98 6.10 12.49
C VAL A 347 2.24 5.36 12.93
N GLY A 348 2.30 4.85 14.16
CA GLY A 348 3.47 4.13 14.67
C GLY A 348 3.57 2.67 14.20
N GLU A 349 2.42 2.00 14.00
CA GLU A 349 2.37 0.57 13.68
C GLU A 349 2.40 0.25 12.18
N GLY A 350 2.24 1.25 11.32
CA GLY A 350 2.13 1.08 9.87
C GLY A 350 0.71 0.77 9.44
N ALA A 351 0.10 1.69 8.69
CA ALA A 351 -1.24 1.53 8.15
C ALA A 351 -1.34 1.99 6.69
N MET A 352 -2.44 1.62 6.03
CA MET A 352 -2.75 2.12 4.69
C MET A 352 -3.67 3.34 4.80
N TYR A 353 -3.33 4.42 4.11
CA TYR A 353 -4.09 5.67 4.04
C TYR A 353 -4.48 5.91 2.59
N ILE A 354 -5.79 6.00 2.34
CA ILE A 354 -6.34 6.08 0.99
C ILE A 354 -6.75 7.52 0.70
N PHE A 355 -6.24 8.08 -0.40
CA PHE A 355 -6.52 9.44 -0.83
C PHE A 355 -7.20 9.44 -2.20
N GLN A 356 -8.45 9.89 -2.22
CA GLN A 356 -9.25 10.05 -3.43
C GLN A 356 -9.65 11.51 -3.66
N GLY A 357 -10.14 11.80 -4.85
CA GLY A 357 -10.59 13.13 -5.24
C GLY A 357 -10.31 13.42 -6.71
N LEU A 358 -10.90 14.51 -7.22
CA LEU A 358 -10.74 14.93 -8.60
C LEU A 358 -9.29 15.32 -8.93
N SER A 359 -8.96 15.38 -10.22
CA SER A 359 -7.67 15.88 -10.67
C SER A 359 -7.49 17.35 -10.29
N GLY A 360 -6.30 17.68 -9.79
CA GLY A 360 -5.96 19.06 -9.40
C GLY A 360 -6.38 19.46 -7.97
N THR A 361 -7.00 18.57 -7.20
CA THR A 361 -7.35 18.83 -5.78
C THR A 361 -6.14 18.82 -4.83
N GLY A 362 -4.93 18.55 -5.33
CA GLY A 362 -3.70 18.57 -4.54
C GLY A 362 -3.33 17.23 -3.88
N LYS A 363 -3.89 16.10 -4.34
CA LYS A 363 -3.59 14.74 -3.81
C LYS A 363 -2.08 14.47 -3.74
N GLY A 364 -1.38 14.55 -4.86
CA GLY A 364 0.07 14.25 -4.92
C GLY A 364 0.90 15.14 -3.99
N THR A 365 0.58 16.44 -3.90
CA THR A 365 1.29 17.36 -3.00
C THR A 365 0.97 17.07 -1.53
N THR A 366 -0.28 16.75 -1.22
CA THR A 366 -0.72 16.36 0.14
C THR A 366 -0.05 15.06 0.56
N VAL A 367 -0.02 14.06 -0.32
CA VAL A 367 0.64 12.76 -0.09
C VAL A 367 2.15 12.93 0.08
N ALA A 368 2.80 13.76 -0.75
CA ALA A 368 4.23 14.06 -0.58
C ALA A 368 4.52 14.73 0.78
N THR A 369 3.62 15.63 1.23
CA THR A 369 3.72 16.30 2.52
C THR A 369 3.47 15.35 3.69
N LEU A 370 2.50 14.44 3.57
CA LEU A 370 2.28 13.39 4.57
C LEU A 370 3.47 12.44 4.65
N LYS A 371 4.07 12.08 3.50
CA LYS A 371 5.26 11.21 3.47
C LYS A 371 6.44 11.79 4.23
N SER A 372 6.63 13.11 4.22
CA SER A 372 7.73 13.75 4.97
C SER A 372 7.43 13.89 6.47
N LYS A 373 6.16 13.87 6.87
CA LYS A 373 5.72 14.00 8.28
C LYS A 373 5.57 12.66 8.99
N MET A 374 5.22 11.61 8.26
CA MET A 374 4.93 10.29 8.83
C MET A 374 6.20 9.41 8.86
N PRO A 375 6.44 8.69 9.97
CA PRO A 375 7.53 7.71 10.03
C PRO A 375 7.28 6.57 9.04
N ASN A 376 8.35 5.99 8.50
CA ASN A 376 8.28 4.79 7.64
C ASN A 376 7.24 4.90 6.51
N ALA A 377 7.05 6.09 5.94
CA ALA A 377 6.01 6.34 4.97
C ALA A 377 6.47 6.10 3.52
N VAL A 378 5.62 5.43 2.74
CA VAL A 378 5.82 5.18 1.32
C VAL A 378 4.59 5.56 0.52
N THR A 379 4.80 6.14 -0.64
CA THR A 379 3.76 6.42 -1.63
C THR A 379 3.59 5.22 -2.53
N TRP A 380 2.38 4.70 -2.67
CA TRP A 380 2.07 3.66 -3.65
C TRP A 380 1.32 4.25 -4.84
N SER A 381 1.72 3.88 -6.06
CA SER A 381 1.04 4.26 -7.29
C SER A 381 0.82 3.05 -8.18
N ASN A 382 -0.44 2.70 -8.41
CA ASN A 382 -0.82 1.65 -9.37
C ASN A 382 -0.35 1.97 -10.80
N GLY A 383 -0.08 3.25 -11.11
CA GLY A 383 0.39 3.69 -12.42
C GLY A 383 1.71 3.03 -12.85
N ASN A 384 2.61 2.73 -11.91
CA ASN A 384 3.84 2.01 -12.24
C ASN A 384 3.57 0.55 -12.61
N VAL A 385 2.65 -0.13 -11.92
CA VAL A 385 2.25 -1.51 -12.26
C VAL A 385 1.64 -1.56 -13.66
N PHE A 386 0.74 -0.63 -14.00
CA PHE A 386 0.19 -0.52 -15.35
C PHE A 386 1.26 -0.30 -16.42
N ARG A 387 2.25 0.59 -16.18
CA ARG A 387 3.34 0.83 -17.12
C ARG A 387 4.21 -0.40 -17.33
N VAL A 388 4.50 -1.13 -16.26
CA VAL A 388 5.28 -2.36 -16.35
C VAL A 388 4.54 -3.42 -17.15
N LEU A 389 3.26 -3.66 -16.87
CA LEU A 389 2.47 -4.62 -17.66
C LEU A 389 2.34 -4.19 -19.12
N THR A 390 2.20 -2.89 -19.36
CA THR A 390 2.18 -2.34 -20.72
C THR A 390 3.52 -2.58 -21.42
N LEU A 391 4.64 -2.35 -20.75
CA LEU A 391 5.98 -2.65 -21.29
C LEU A 391 6.13 -4.14 -21.62
N LEU A 392 5.74 -5.03 -20.70
CA LEU A 392 5.83 -6.47 -20.91
C LEU A 392 4.95 -6.93 -22.10
N LEU A 393 3.75 -6.36 -22.25
CA LEU A 393 2.88 -6.61 -23.41
C LEU A 393 3.50 -6.09 -24.71
N VAL A 394 4.07 -4.88 -24.71
CA VAL A 394 4.77 -4.32 -25.87
C VAL A 394 5.94 -5.20 -26.29
N LEU A 395 6.79 -5.64 -25.35
CA LEU A 395 7.91 -6.53 -25.64
C LEU A 395 7.44 -7.89 -26.18
N GLN A 396 6.31 -8.40 -25.68
CA GLN A 396 5.71 -9.63 -26.19
C GLN A 396 5.17 -9.44 -27.62
N CYS A 397 4.53 -8.32 -27.92
CA CYS A 397 4.11 -7.97 -29.28
C CYS A 397 5.29 -7.88 -30.23
N GLU A 398 6.36 -7.19 -29.84
CA GLU A 398 7.59 -7.05 -30.63
C GLU A 398 8.22 -8.43 -30.94
N LYS A 399 8.28 -9.32 -29.93
CA LYS A 399 8.78 -10.69 -30.10
C LYS A 399 7.95 -11.54 -31.06
N GLU A 400 6.64 -11.29 -31.11
CA GLU A 400 5.70 -12.03 -31.98
C GLU A 400 5.42 -11.31 -33.30
N SER A 401 6.09 -10.19 -33.58
CA SER A 401 5.82 -9.32 -34.74
C SER A 401 4.34 -8.92 -34.85
N ALA A 402 3.70 -8.66 -33.71
CA ALA A 402 2.28 -8.29 -33.57
C ALA A 402 2.11 -6.83 -33.14
N GLU A 403 0.90 -6.29 -33.30
CA GLU A 403 0.52 -4.98 -32.77
C GLU A 403 -0.25 -5.13 -31.46
N LEU A 404 0.00 -4.24 -30.49
CA LEU A 404 -0.72 -4.22 -29.22
C LEU A 404 -2.14 -3.68 -29.42
N ARG A 405 -3.11 -4.58 -29.41
CA ARG A 405 -4.56 -4.30 -29.45
C ARG A 405 -5.27 -5.05 -28.32
N SER A 406 -6.51 -4.69 -28.00
CA SER A 406 -7.26 -5.31 -26.89
C SER A 406 -7.37 -6.83 -27.03
N GLU A 407 -7.49 -7.35 -28.25
CA GLU A 407 -7.58 -8.78 -28.55
C GLU A 407 -6.29 -9.54 -28.21
N PHE A 408 -5.15 -8.83 -28.21
CA PHE A 408 -3.86 -9.39 -27.80
C PHE A 408 -3.78 -9.58 -26.28
N ILE A 409 -4.59 -8.86 -25.50
CA ILE A 409 -4.54 -8.84 -24.03
C ILE A 409 -5.47 -9.91 -23.44
N THR A 410 -5.14 -11.18 -23.68
CA THR A 410 -5.92 -12.31 -23.17
C THR A 410 -5.64 -12.58 -21.68
N ALA A 411 -6.62 -13.12 -20.95
CA ALA A 411 -6.46 -13.47 -19.53
C ALA A 411 -5.27 -14.42 -19.27
N GLN A 412 -5.01 -15.36 -20.19
CA GLN A 412 -3.86 -16.27 -20.11
C GLN A 412 -2.53 -15.53 -20.24
N ARG A 413 -2.42 -14.58 -21.18
CA ARG A 413 -1.22 -13.75 -21.34
C ARG A 413 -1.00 -12.86 -20.14
N VAL A 414 -2.04 -12.17 -19.67
CA VAL A 414 -1.95 -11.30 -18.48
C VAL A 414 -1.48 -12.13 -17.28
N ARG A 415 -2.08 -13.30 -17.03
CA ARG A 415 -1.66 -14.20 -15.94
C ARG A 415 -0.18 -14.59 -16.06
N ARG A 416 0.29 -14.93 -17.26
CA ARG A 416 1.71 -15.26 -17.52
C ARG A 416 2.63 -14.05 -17.26
N LEU A 417 2.25 -12.85 -17.69
CA LEU A 417 3.06 -11.64 -17.48
C LEU A 417 3.07 -11.20 -16.02
N MET A 418 1.98 -11.41 -15.27
CA MET A 418 1.93 -11.15 -13.83
C MET A 418 2.93 -12.01 -13.05
N GLN A 419 3.27 -13.21 -13.53
CA GLN A 419 4.31 -14.06 -12.93
C GLN A 419 5.72 -13.46 -13.07
N CYS A 420 5.91 -12.49 -13.97
CA CYS A 420 7.17 -11.77 -14.13
C CYS A 420 7.31 -10.63 -13.13
N LEU A 421 6.32 -10.39 -12.26
CA LEU A 421 6.35 -9.33 -11.24
C LEU A 421 6.46 -9.92 -9.84
N ARG A 422 7.41 -9.40 -9.06
CA ARG A 422 7.58 -9.77 -7.65
C ARG A 422 7.75 -8.51 -6.80
N PHE A 423 6.85 -8.30 -5.84
CA PHE A 423 7.04 -7.28 -4.83
C PHE A 423 7.86 -7.84 -3.66
N GLY A 424 8.84 -7.08 -3.18
CA GLY A 424 9.71 -7.54 -2.10
C GLY A 424 10.74 -6.49 -1.68
N LYS A 425 11.66 -6.91 -0.81
CA LYS A 425 12.76 -6.08 -0.33
C LYS A 425 14.03 -6.42 -1.12
N PHE A 426 14.49 -5.47 -1.92
CA PHE A 426 15.68 -5.57 -2.78
C PHE A 426 16.69 -4.50 -2.33
N ASN A 427 17.93 -4.91 -2.04
CA ASN A 427 18.97 -4.01 -1.54
C ASN A 427 18.52 -3.16 -0.33
N GLY A 428 17.75 -3.78 0.58
CA GLY A 428 17.22 -3.14 1.78
C GLY A 428 16.02 -2.22 1.56
N LYS A 429 15.53 -2.03 0.32
CA LYS A 429 14.39 -1.17 -0.01
C LYS A 429 13.25 -1.99 -0.63
N TYR A 430 12.00 -1.60 -0.37
CA TYR A 430 10.87 -2.23 -1.02
C TYR A 430 10.73 -1.76 -2.46
N ASP A 431 10.56 -2.70 -3.39
CA ASP A 431 10.37 -2.42 -4.80
C ASP A 431 9.60 -3.56 -5.50
N ILE A 432 9.25 -3.35 -6.76
CA ILE A 432 8.76 -4.35 -7.69
C ILE A 432 9.93 -4.76 -8.59
N GLU A 433 10.32 -6.02 -8.50
CA GLU A 433 11.22 -6.64 -9.45
C GLU A 433 10.45 -7.19 -10.64
N ILE A 434 11.03 -6.97 -11.83
CA ILE A 434 10.58 -7.53 -13.09
C ILE A 434 11.56 -8.65 -13.44
N ASP A 435 11.11 -9.90 -13.44
CA ASP A 435 11.85 -11.05 -13.99
C ASP A 435 11.18 -11.57 -15.26
N GLY A 436 11.46 -10.88 -16.36
CA GLY A 436 11.01 -11.24 -17.70
C GLY A 436 11.55 -12.57 -18.21
N THR A 437 12.51 -13.20 -17.53
CA THR A 437 13.00 -14.53 -17.96
C THR A 437 11.94 -15.62 -17.77
N VAL A 438 11.06 -15.47 -16.78
CA VAL A 438 9.92 -16.38 -16.52
C VAL A 438 8.92 -16.36 -17.69
N CYS A 439 8.73 -15.20 -18.33
CA CYS A 439 7.91 -15.07 -19.54
C CYS A 439 8.71 -15.18 -20.85
N GLY A 440 10.03 -15.37 -20.80
CA GLY A 440 10.90 -15.47 -21.98
C GLY A 440 11.12 -14.16 -22.72
N LEU A 441 11.03 -13.02 -22.04
CA LEU A 441 11.25 -11.66 -22.57
C LEU A 441 12.66 -11.11 -22.30
N GLY A 442 13.43 -11.75 -21.39
CA GLY A 442 14.83 -11.37 -21.13
C GLY A 442 15.04 -10.05 -20.39
N LEU A 443 13.98 -9.33 -20.00
CA LEU A 443 14.07 -8.13 -19.19
C LEU A 443 14.25 -8.48 -17.71
N ARG A 444 15.28 -7.93 -17.05
CA ARG A 444 15.41 -7.94 -15.59
C ARG A 444 15.71 -6.53 -15.10
N ALA A 445 14.85 -6.00 -14.23
CA ALA A 445 14.99 -4.65 -13.70
C ALA A 445 14.18 -4.46 -12.42
N LEU A 446 14.59 -3.51 -11.58
CA LEU A 446 13.72 -2.96 -10.54
C LEU A 446 12.90 -1.80 -11.10
N VAL A 447 11.64 -1.68 -10.70
CA VAL A 447 10.77 -0.61 -11.19
C VAL A 447 11.32 0.77 -10.85
N SER A 448 11.92 0.97 -9.67
CA SER A 448 12.54 2.25 -9.32
C SER A 448 13.69 2.67 -10.24
N GLU A 449 14.35 1.73 -10.92
CA GLU A 449 15.45 2.01 -11.84
C GLU A 449 14.95 2.49 -13.22
N ILE A 450 13.75 2.07 -13.61
CA ILE A 450 13.21 2.28 -14.96
C ILE A 450 11.96 3.16 -15.04
N GLU A 451 11.37 3.53 -13.90
CA GLU A 451 10.10 4.27 -13.85
C GLU A 451 10.13 5.65 -14.54
N ASN A 452 11.30 6.26 -14.63
CA ASN A 452 11.51 7.57 -15.23
C ASN A 452 12.14 7.50 -16.63
N THR A 453 12.45 6.30 -17.12
CA THR A 453 13.10 6.05 -18.41
C THR A 453 12.19 5.17 -19.28
N LEU A 454 12.41 3.86 -19.27
CA LEU A 454 11.73 2.87 -20.11
C LEU A 454 10.20 2.91 -19.93
N LEU A 455 9.72 3.07 -18.70
CA LEU A 455 8.27 3.13 -18.41
C LEU A 455 7.58 4.42 -18.91
N LYS A 456 8.34 5.43 -19.31
CA LYS A 456 7.84 6.70 -19.88
C LYS A 456 8.02 6.81 -21.39
N GLU A 457 8.55 5.79 -22.04
CA GLU A 457 8.70 5.78 -23.49
C GLU A 457 7.33 5.90 -24.19
N PRO A 458 7.25 6.57 -25.36
CA PRO A 458 6.00 6.73 -26.10
C PRO A 458 5.29 5.42 -26.41
N ARG A 459 6.04 4.33 -26.68
CA ARG A 459 5.48 3.00 -26.95
C ARG A 459 4.77 2.38 -25.75
N VAL A 460 5.16 2.77 -24.53
CA VAL A 460 4.47 2.39 -23.29
C VAL A 460 3.32 3.36 -23.07
N SER A 461 3.60 4.67 -22.98
CA SER A 461 2.61 5.66 -22.55
C SER A 461 1.36 5.72 -23.42
N LYS A 462 1.49 5.53 -24.74
CA LYS A 462 0.35 5.57 -25.67
C LYS A 462 -0.62 4.39 -25.49
N ASN A 463 -0.13 3.26 -24.98
CA ASN A 463 -0.87 2.01 -24.87
C ASN A 463 -1.46 1.77 -23.47
N ILE A 464 -1.10 2.59 -22.48
CA ILE A 464 -1.60 2.47 -21.09
C ILE A 464 -3.14 2.44 -21.04
N PRO A 465 -3.91 3.30 -21.76
CA PRO A 465 -5.37 3.25 -21.66
C PRO A 465 -5.96 1.91 -22.09
N THR A 466 -5.48 1.35 -23.21
CA THR A 466 -5.92 0.04 -23.73
C THR A 466 -5.59 -1.07 -22.74
N VAL A 467 -4.36 -1.09 -22.21
CA VAL A 467 -3.94 -2.10 -21.23
C VAL A 467 -4.72 -1.96 -19.94
N ALA A 468 -4.87 -0.74 -19.43
CA ALA A 468 -5.55 -0.47 -18.17
C ALA A 468 -7.02 -0.90 -18.18
N GLN A 469 -7.70 -0.84 -19.33
CA GLN A 469 -9.07 -1.35 -19.46
C GLN A 469 -9.15 -2.87 -19.29
N GLU A 470 -8.10 -3.61 -19.67
CA GLU A 470 -8.11 -5.08 -19.65
C GLU A 470 -7.55 -5.72 -18.38
N VAL A 471 -6.66 -5.01 -17.66
CA VAL A 471 -5.87 -5.58 -16.55
C VAL A 471 -6.12 -4.92 -15.18
N GLN A 472 -7.21 -4.17 -15.02
CA GLN A 472 -7.53 -3.49 -13.74
C GLN A 472 -7.47 -4.46 -12.55
N GLY A 473 -8.16 -5.59 -12.65
CA GLY A 473 -8.29 -6.55 -11.56
C GLY A 473 -6.94 -7.12 -11.12
N GLU A 474 -6.09 -7.51 -12.07
CA GLU A 474 -4.78 -8.07 -11.78
C GLU A 474 -3.86 -7.04 -11.11
N VAL A 475 -3.91 -5.78 -11.55
CA VAL A 475 -3.17 -4.69 -10.91
C VAL A 475 -3.67 -4.43 -9.49
N ILE A 476 -4.98 -4.41 -9.28
CA ILE A 476 -5.60 -4.24 -7.95
C ILE A 476 -5.15 -5.36 -7.01
N MET A 477 -5.20 -6.61 -7.46
CA MET A 477 -4.84 -7.77 -6.65
C MET A 477 -3.36 -7.74 -6.26
N PHE A 478 -2.48 -7.46 -7.22
CA PHE A 478 -1.05 -7.32 -6.97
C PHE A 478 -0.75 -6.18 -5.98
N ALA A 479 -1.33 -5.01 -6.22
CA ALA A 479 -1.16 -3.85 -5.34
C ALA A 479 -1.72 -4.11 -3.94
N SER A 480 -2.88 -4.73 -3.80
CA SER A 480 -3.48 -5.07 -2.50
C SER A 480 -2.56 -5.97 -1.69
N GLN A 481 -1.94 -6.97 -2.32
CA GLN A 481 -0.95 -7.85 -1.66
C GLN A 481 0.32 -7.09 -1.26
N ALA A 482 0.86 -6.26 -2.15
CA ALA A 482 2.06 -5.48 -1.88
C ALA A 482 1.85 -4.47 -0.73
N VAL A 483 0.73 -3.76 -0.74
CA VAL A 483 0.38 -2.80 0.31
C VAL A 483 0.15 -3.50 1.65
N LYS A 484 -0.57 -4.64 1.67
CA LYS A 484 -0.71 -5.45 2.89
C LYS A 484 0.65 -5.89 3.43
N HIS A 485 1.57 -6.30 2.56
CA HIS A 485 2.92 -6.68 2.96
C HIS A 485 3.69 -5.50 3.56
N LEU A 486 3.59 -4.31 2.97
CA LEU A 486 4.21 -3.09 3.52
C LEU A 486 3.67 -2.76 4.92
N CYS A 487 2.34 -2.70 5.08
CA CYS A 487 1.73 -2.39 6.38
C CYS A 487 2.13 -3.42 7.45
N ALA A 488 2.13 -4.71 7.12
CA ALA A 488 2.56 -5.77 8.04
C ALA A 488 4.03 -5.66 8.48
N ASN A 489 4.85 -4.87 7.77
CA ASN A 489 6.24 -4.58 8.11
C ASN A 489 6.42 -3.17 8.72
N GLY A 490 5.36 -2.57 9.26
CA GLY A 490 5.43 -1.30 9.97
C GLY A 490 5.50 -0.06 9.07
N MET A 491 5.14 -0.20 7.79
CA MET A 491 5.18 0.91 6.83
C MET A 491 3.83 1.63 6.76
N ASN A 492 3.86 2.96 6.74
CA ASN A 492 2.69 3.78 6.42
C ASN A 492 2.56 3.91 4.90
N VAL A 493 1.53 3.31 4.32
CA VAL A 493 1.33 3.31 2.87
C VAL A 493 0.32 4.39 2.49
N LEU A 494 0.77 5.39 1.75
CA LEU A 494 -0.06 6.46 1.20
C LEU A 494 -0.48 6.07 -0.21
N LEU A 495 -1.72 5.64 -0.36
CA LEU A 495 -2.30 5.16 -1.60
C LEU A 495 -3.21 6.22 -2.20
N GLU A 496 -2.80 6.84 -3.31
CA GLU A 496 -3.63 7.79 -4.05
C GLU A 496 -4.16 7.21 -5.36
N GLY A 497 -5.36 7.65 -5.76
CA GLY A 497 -5.99 7.13 -6.97
C GLY A 497 -7.41 7.61 -7.22
N ARG A 498 -8.11 6.85 -8.05
CA ARG A 498 -9.51 7.05 -8.42
C ARG A 498 -10.40 6.10 -7.62
N VAL A 499 -11.61 6.55 -7.28
CA VAL A 499 -12.52 5.82 -6.39
C VAL A 499 -12.83 4.41 -6.89
N GLU A 500 -12.96 4.24 -8.20
CA GLU A 500 -13.25 2.97 -8.88
C GLU A 500 -12.21 1.90 -8.57
N THR A 501 -10.93 2.27 -8.51
CA THR A 501 -9.83 1.35 -8.19
C THR A 501 -9.62 1.25 -6.68
N LEU A 502 -9.75 2.37 -5.95
CA LEU A 502 -9.44 2.44 -4.52
C LEU A 502 -10.46 1.73 -3.64
N ASN A 503 -11.69 1.53 -4.10
CA ASN A 503 -12.71 0.78 -3.34
C ASN A 503 -12.30 -0.66 -3.03
N PHE A 504 -11.38 -1.23 -3.81
CA PHE A 504 -10.87 -2.60 -3.63
C PHE A 504 -9.79 -2.72 -2.55
N PHE A 505 -9.38 -1.61 -1.94
CA PHE A 505 -8.40 -1.58 -0.85
C PHE A 505 -9.14 -1.31 0.46
N ARG A 506 -9.03 -2.21 1.43
CA ARG A 506 -9.70 -2.10 2.73
C ARG A 506 -8.85 -1.29 3.71
N SER A 507 -9.34 -0.15 4.15
CA SER A 507 -8.71 0.67 5.20
C SER A 507 -9.75 1.55 5.88
N PRO A 508 -9.70 1.72 7.21
CA PRO A 508 -10.53 2.71 7.90
C PRO A 508 -10.07 4.17 7.65
N TYR A 509 -8.86 4.37 7.10
CA TYR A 509 -8.28 5.70 6.89
C TYR A 509 -8.45 6.14 5.44
N ARG A 510 -9.69 6.48 5.07
CA ARG A 510 -10.04 6.95 3.72
C ARG A 510 -10.35 8.44 3.73
N PHE A 511 -9.69 9.19 2.85
CA PHE A 511 -9.84 10.63 2.72
C PHE A 511 -10.20 11.02 1.29
N GLU A 512 -11.23 11.84 1.15
CA GLU A 512 -11.57 12.49 -0.11
C GLU A 512 -11.22 13.97 -0.04
N LEU A 513 -10.29 14.40 -0.91
CA LEU A 513 -9.96 15.81 -1.06
C LEU A 513 -11.02 16.47 -1.93
N VAL A 514 -11.88 17.28 -1.29
CA VAL A 514 -13.01 17.95 -1.93
C VAL A 514 -12.66 19.41 -2.18
N VAL A 515 -13.00 19.87 -3.39
CA VAL A 515 -12.98 21.29 -3.75
C VAL A 515 -14.42 21.76 -3.88
N GLU A 516 -14.84 22.73 -3.06
CA GLU A 516 -16.16 23.35 -3.13
C GLU A 516 -16.31 24.21 -4.38
N ASN A 517 -15.30 25.04 -4.68
CA ASN A 517 -15.30 25.85 -5.89
C ASN A 517 -14.43 25.20 -6.99
N PRO A 518 -15.04 24.48 -7.94
CA PRO A 518 -14.30 23.74 -8.97
C PRO A 518 -13.49 24.65 -9.90
N ASP A 519 -13.82 25.94 -10.01
CA ASP A 519 -13.07 26.89 -10.83
C ASP A 519 -11.62 27.06 -10.34
N ILE A 520 -11.37 26.83 -9.05
CA ILE A 520 -10.02 26.86 -8.46
C ILE A 520 -9.11 25.83 -9.14
N LEU A 521 -9.64 24.68 -9.56
CA LEU A 521 -8.87 23.67 -10.31
C LEU A 521 -8.35 24.24 -11.64
N GLY A 522 -9.20 25.01 -12.33
CA GLY A 522 -8.86 25.69 -13.57
C GLY A 522 -7.80 26.76 -13.37
N PHE A 523 -7.92 27.58 -12.33
CA PHE A 523 -6.93 28.60 -11.98
C PHE A 523 -5.57 27.98 -11.62
N ARG A 524 -5.55 26.96 -10.76
CA ARG A 524 -4.32 26.23 -10.39
C ARG A 524 -3.64 25.63 -11.61
N ARG A 525 -4.40 24.94 -12.47
CA ARG A 525 -3.84 24.35 -13.68
C ARG A 525 -3.35 25.40 -14.68
N GLY A 526 -4.09 26.49 -14.85
CA GLY A 526 -3.70 27.63 -15.67
C GLY A 526 -2.36 28.22 -15.21
N ALA A 527 -2.23 28.50 -13.90
CA ALA A 527 -1.00 29.01 -13.31
C ALA A 527 0.19 28.08 -13.52
N GLN A 528 0.00 26.77 -13.29
CA GLN A 528 1.04 25.76 -13.52
C GLN A 528 1.52 25.72 -14.98
N ARG A 529 0.62 25.87 -15.94
CA ARG A 529 1.00 25.94 -17.36
C ARG A 529 1.76 27.22 -17.69
N VAL A 530 1.30 28.35 -17.16
CA VAL A 530 1.95 29.66 -17.35
C VAL A 530 3.36 29.63 -16.76
N MET A 531 3.53 29.18 -15.52
CA MET A 531 4.84 29.12 -14.87
C MET A 531 5.80 28.17 -15.59
N ALA A 532 5.34 27.00 -16.03
CA ALA A 532 6.18 26.03 -16.74
C ALA A 532 6.61 26.54 -18.12
N ARG A 533 5.77 27.35 -18.78
CA ARG A 533 6.12 27.98 -20.06
C ARG A 533 7.04 29.19 -19.86
N ALA A 534 6.83 30.00 -18.83
CA ALA A 534 7.70 31.10 -18.48
C ALA A 534 9.12 30.61 -18.13
N MET A 535 9.24 29.50 -17.37
CA MET A 535 10.53 28.86 -17.08
C MET A 535 11.31 28.48 -18.35
N LYS A 536 10.62 28.02 -19.41
CA LYS A 536 11.27 27.72 -20.69
C LYS A 536 11.76 28.96 -21.43
N HIS A 537 11.10 30.10 -21.25
CA HIS A 537 11.54 31.36 -21.86
C HIS A 537 12.74 31.96 -21.13
N LEU A 538 12.92 31.62 -19.85
CA LEU A 538 14.04 32.04 -19.02
C LEU A 538 15.15 30.98 -18.95
N GLU A 539 15.06 29.90 -19.74
CA GLU A 539 16.05 28.84 -19.77
C GLU A 539 17.40 29.40 -20.26
N GLY A 540 18.45 29.23 -19.45
CA GLY A 540 19.78 29.78 -19.74
C GLY A 540 20.06 31.17 -19.11
N HIS A 541 19.08 31.81 -18.49
CA HIS A 541 19.31 33.04 -17.72
C HIS A 541 19.75 32.69 -16.29
N GLU A 542 20.90 33.19 -15.85
CA GLU A 542 21.41 32.92 -14.50
C GLU A 542 20.68 33.72 -13.40
N SER A 543 20.26 34.95 -13.70
CA SER A 543 19.56 35.83 -12.76
C SER A 543 18.65 36.82 -13.49
N PRO A 544 17.50 36.37 -14.02
CA PRO A 544 16.49 37.26 -14.60
C PRO A 544 16.09 38.38 -13.64
N THR A 545 16.04 39.59 -14.15
CA THR A 545 15.44 40.75 -13.49
C THR A 545 13.93 40.55 -13.30
N GLN A 546 13.32 41.29 -12.36
CA GLN A 546 11.87 41.19 -12.13
C GLN A 546 11.06 41.49 -13.40
N SER A 547 11.49 42.48 -14.19
CA SER A 547 10.84 42.82 -15.46
C SER A 547 10.90 41.68 -16.48
N GLU A 548 12.00 40.93 -16.54
CA GLU A 548 12.11 39.75 -17.40
C GLU A 548 11.20 38.61 -16.94
N VAL A 549 11.08 38.40 -15.62
CA VAL A 549 10.16 37.40 -15.06
C VAL A 549 8.71 37.77 -15.39
N ASP A 550 8.32 39.03 -15.17
CA ASP A 550 6.97 39.51 -15.46
C ASP A 550 6.67 39.42 -16.96
N PHE A 551 7.63 39.80 -17.81
CA PHE A 551 7.51 39.66 -19.26
C PHE A 551 7.33 38.20 -19.68
N ALA A 552 8.14 37.27 -19.14
CA ALA A 552 8.06 35.85 -19.45
C ALA A 552 6.71 35.22 -19.06
N LEU A 553 6.17 35.61 -17.90
CA LEU A 553 4.85 35.16 -17.43
C LEU A 553 3.72 35.67 -18.35
N HIS A 554 3.73 36.94 -18.74
CA HIS A 554 2.74 37.50 -19.67
C HIS A 554 2.85 36.88 -21.07
N LEU A 555 4.07 36.70 -21.58
CA LEU A 555 4.32 36.05 -22.85
C LEU A 555 3.81 34.61 -22.84
N ALA A 556 4.09 33.85 -21.77
CA ALA A 556 3.59 32.50 -21.58
C ALA A 556 2.06 32.43 -21.59
N LEU A 557 1.37 33.33 -20.87
CA LEU A 557 -0.09 33.41 -20.87
C LEU A 557 -0.64 33.67 -22.28
N LYS A 558 -0.05 34.61 -23.02
CA LYS A 558 -0.46 34.94 -24.39
C LYS A 558 -0.31 33.74 -25.32
N GLU A 559 0.82 33.04 -25.28
CA GLU A 559 1.07 31.87 -26.14
C GLU A 559 0.16 30.68 -25.82
N ILE A 560 -0.07 30.40 -24.53
CA ILE A 560 -0.92 29.28 -24.10
C ILE A 560 -2.37 29.50 -24.54
N THR A 561 -2.83 30.75 -24.53
CA THR A 561 -4.20 31.11 -24.94
C THR A 561 -4.37 31.27 -26.44
N ALA A 562 -3.31 31.66 -27.17
CA ALA A 562 -3.33 31.75 -28.63
C ALA A 562 -3.43 30.37 -29.32
N ARG A 563 -2.97 29.29 -28.68
CA ARG A 563 -3.13 27.94 -29.24
C ARG A 563 -4.58 27.45 -29.11
N PRO A 564 -5.21 26.99 -30.22
CA PRO A 564 -6.53 26.38 -30.15
C PRO A 564 -6.47 25.10 -29.31
N ALA A 565 -7.59 24.79 -28.64
CA ALA A 565 -7.67 23.73 -27.64
C ALA A 565 -7.28 22.32 -28.15
N ASN A 566 -7.30 22.12 -29.47
CA ASN A 566 -7.16 20.80 -30.12
C ASN A 566 -5.84 20.58 -30.85
N THR A 567 -4.82 21.45 -30.73
CA THR A 567 -3.51 21.12 -31.33
C THR A 567 -2.76 20.19 -30.38
N PRO A 568 -2.61 18.88 -30.70
CA PRO A 568 -1.75 18.01 -29.91
C PRO A 568 -0.36 18.62 -29.85
N VAL A 569 0.27 18.58 -28.67
CA VAL A 569 1.68 18.96 -28.53
C VAL A 569 2.50 17.90 -29.25
N ILE A 570 2.65 18.06 -30.56
CA ILE A 570 3.67 17.33 -31.33
C ILE A 570 4.99 17.85 -30.76
N LYS A 571 5.64 17.05 -29.89
CA LYS A 571 7.05 17.25 -29.62
C LYS A 571 7.73 17.10 -30.98
N ALA A 572 8.34 18.16 -31.48
CA ALA A 572 9.24 18.05 -32.63
C ALA A 572 10.18 16.87 -32.35
N PRO A 573 10.39 15.96 -33.31
CA PRO A 573 11.33 14.86 -33.12
C PRO A 573 12.65 15.48 -32.69
N SER A 574 13.19 15.00 -31.56
CA SER A 574 14.54 15.31 -31.16
C SER A 574 15.44 14.78 -32.26
N ILE A 575 15.85 15.66 -33.18
CA ILE A 575 16.89 15.35 -34.15
C ILE A 575 18.16 15.19 -33.33
N VAL A 576 18.48 13.94 -33.00
CA VAL A 576 19.79 13.58 -32.50
C VAL A 576 20.74 13.78 -33.67
N VAL A 577 21.35 14.96 -33.75
CA VAL A 577 22.47 15.19 -34.66
C VAL A 577 23.63 14.34 -34.12
N PRO A 578 24.13 13.35 -34.89
CA PRO A 578 25.29 12.58 -34.47
C PRO A 578 26.48 13.54 -34.32
N ARG A 579 27.03 13.66 -33.11
CA ARG A 579 28.29 14.37 -32.86
C ARG A 579 29.48 13.54 -33.36
N THR A 580 29.53 13.23 -34.65
CA THR A 580 30.76 12.78 -35.36
C THR A 580 30.49 12.72 -36.87
N ALA A 581 30.63 13.84 -37.57
CA ALA A 581 30.93 13.84 -39.00
C ALA A 581 31.72 15.11 -39.36
N PRO A 582 32.71 15.04 -40.27
CA PRO A 582 33.61 16.15 -40.57
C PRO A 582 32.86 17.30 -41.22
N LYS A 583 33.27 18.53 -40.88
CA LYS A 583 32.88 19.74 -41.60
C LYS A 583 33.38 19.60 -43.03
N ASP A 584 32.52 19.26 -43.97
CA ASP A 584 32.48 19.86 -45.30
C ASP A 584 31.22 19.42 -46.05
N THR A 585 30.44 20.42 -46.47
CA THR A 585 29.31 20.35 -47.43
C THR A 585 28.13 19.43 -47.11
N MET A 586 27.07 20.00 -46.55
CA MET A 586 25.70 19.60 -46.92
C MET A 586 24.78 20.83 -46.98
N GLN A 587 24.36 21.18 -48.20
CA GLN A 587 23.19 22.01 -48.44
C GLN A 587 21.95 21.19 -48.09
N VAL A 588 21.14 21.67 -47.14
CA VAL A 588 19.83 21.09 -46.84
C VAL A 588 18.77 21.91 -47.58
N GLN A 589 18.20 21.31 -48.63
CA GLN A 589 16.95 21.80 -49.24
C GLN A 589 15.81 21.58 -48.25
N LEU A 590 15.17 22.68 -47.84
CA LEU A 590 13.99 22.69 -47.00
C LEU A 590 12.76 22.40 -47.89
N ILE A 591 12.26 21.16 -47.87
CA ILE A 591 10.93 20.86 -48.43
C ILE A 591 9.91 21.06 -47.29
N LEU A 592 9.10 22.10 -47.42
CA LEU A 592 7.93 22.37 -46.59
C LEU A 592 6.78 21.42 -46.99
N VAL A 593 6.28 20.65 -46.02
CA VAL A 593 4.95 20.02 -46.04
C VAL A 593 4.21 20.43 -44.77
#